data_AF-A0A8S2YPS1-F1
#
_entry.id   AF-A0A8S2YPS1-F1
#
_cell.length_a   1.000
_cell.length_b   1.000
_cell.length_c   1.000
_cell.angle_alpha   90.00
_cell.angle_beta   90.00
_cell.angle_gamma   90.00
#
_symmetry.space_group_name_H-M   'P 1'
#
loop_
_entity.id
_entity.type
_entity.pdbx_description
1 polymer ?
#
loop_
_entity_poly.entity_id
_entity_poly.type
_entity_poly.pdbx_seq_one_letter_code
_entity_poly.pdbx_strand_id
1 'polypeptide(L)' 'MDSKHFVEWMETTASTLPAEHGKATPIAILIDNATWHNKLAPESEPPKRAWQKALVADWLTQRKIKFELYMTKA' A
#
# COMPACT_ATOMS: atom_id res chain seq x y z
N MET A 1 -13.66 10.71 7.90
CA MET A 1 -12.32 10.77 8.51
C MET A 1 -11.37 11.30 7.44
N ASP A 2 -10.62 12.36 7.71
CA ASP A 2 -9.60 12.86 6.80
C ASP A 2 -8.20 12.41 7.25
N SER A 3 -7.19 12.70 6.43
CA SER A 3 -5.81 12.30 6.69
C SER A 3 -5.25 12.85 8.00
N LYS A 4 -5.72 14.01 8.48
CA LYS A 4 -5.22 14.65 9.70
C LYS A 4 -5.82 13.95 10.93
N HIS A 5 -7.13 13.76 10.92
CA HIS A 5 -7.83 13.05 12.00
C HIS A 5 -7.35 11.60 12.14
N PHE A 6 -6.92 10.95 11.05
CA PHE A 6 -6.32 9.62 11.13
C PHE A 6 -4.97 9.57 11.81
N VAL A 7 -4.09 10.52 11.51
CA VAL A 7 -2.77 10.61 12.16
C VAL A 7 -2.94 10.88 13.65
N GLU A 8 -3.78 11.85 14.01
CA GLU A 8 -4.07 12.18 15.42
C GLU A 8 -4.68 10.98 16.17
N TRP A 9 -5.57 10.21 15.51
CA TRP A 9 -6.12 8.99 16.07
C TRP A 9 -5.04 7.91 16.26
N MET A 10 -4.16 7.68 15.28
CA MET A 10 -3.08 6.70 15.40
C MET A 10 -2.09 7.06 16.52
N GLU A 11 -1.71 8.33 16.66
CA GLU A 11 -0.83 8.80 17.73
C GLU A 11 -1.47 8.61 19.12
N THR A 12 -2.75 8.96 19.24
CA THR A 12 -3.50 8.76 20.48
C THR A 12 -3.55 7.27 20.81
N THR A 13 -3.97 6.45 19.86
CA THR A 13 -4.11 4.99 20.01
C THR A 13 -2.77 4.33 20.38
N ALA A 14 -1.67 4.72 19.74
CA ALA A 14 -0.34 4.21 20.03
C ALA A 14 0.18 4.61 21.43
N SER A 15 -0.32 5.71 22.01
CA SER A 15 0.02 6.11 23.38
C SER A 15 -0.86 5.47 24.45
N THR A 16 -2.17 5.30 24.16
CA THR A 16 -3.15 4.75 25.10
C THR A 16 -3.02 3.24 25.25
N LEU A 17 -2.86 2.51 24.15
CA LEU A 17 -2.84 1.04 24.15
C LEU A 17 -1.71 0.43 25.01
N PRO A 18 -0.45 0.92 24.96
CA PRO A 18 0.61 0.43 25.85
C PRO A 18 0.41 0.83 27.32
N ALA A 19 -0.32 1.93 27.59
CA ALA A 19 -0.64 2.35 28.94
C ALA A 19 -1.71 1.44 29.58
N GLU A 20 -2.69 0.98 28.80
CA GLU A 20 -3.78 0.13 29.27
C GLU A 20 -3.40 -1.37 29.33
N HIS A 21 -2.66 -1.86 28.34
CA HIS A 21 -2.33 -3.28 28.21
C HIS A 21 -0.90 -3.64 28.64
N GLY A 22 -0.12 -2.65 29.09
CA GLY A 22 1.28 -2.80 29.47
C GLY A 22 2.25 -2.69 28.30
N LYS A 23 3.37 -1.99 28.51
CA LYS A 23 4.38 -1.66 27.48
C LYS A 23 4.99 -2.86 26.75
N ALA A 24 4.96 -4.04 27.34
CA ALA A 24 5.57 -5.25 26.77
C ALA A 24 4.60 -6.09 25.92
N THR A 25 3.32 -5.73 25.89
CA THR A 25 2.31 -6.49 25.15
C THR A 25 2.39 -6.11 23.67
N PRO A 26 2.61 -7.06 22.76
CA PRO A 26 2.53 -6.79 21.32
C PRO A 26 1.07 -6.56 20.92
N ILE A 27 0.79 -5.44 20.27
CA ILE A 27 -0.57 -5.04 19.88
C ILE A 27 -0.62 -4.86 18.37
N ALA A 28 -1.58 -5.52 17.72
CA ALA A 28 -1.82 -5.41 16.29
C ALA A 28 -3.05 -4.54 16.03
N ILE A 29 -2.90 -3.51 15.19
CA ILE A 29 -4.01 -2.66 14.74
C ILE A 29 -4.35 -3.08 13.31
N LEU A 30 -5.59 -3.53 13.09
CA LEU A 30 -6.09 -3.92 11.78
C LEU A 30 -6.88 -2.74 11.18
N ILE A 31 -6.46 -2.29 10.01
CA ILE A 31 -7.06 -1.15 9.31
C ILE A 31 -7.32 -1.55 7.85
N ASP A 32 -8.37 -1.01 7.24
CA ASP A 32 -8.68 -1.23 5.82
C ASP A 32 -7.68 -0.51 4.88
N ASN A 33 -7.70 -0.85 3.59
CA ASN A 33 -6.76 -0.31 2.60
C ASN A 33 -7.25 1.02 1.99
N ALA A 34 -7.57 2.00 2.83
CA ALA A 34 -7.89 3.34 2.37
C ALA A 34 -6.61 4.09 1.93
N THR A 35 -6.69 4.88 0.86
CA THR A 35 -5.53 5.55 0.23
C THR A 35 -4.72 6.44 1.19
N TRP A 36 -5.34 6.92 2.26
CA TRP A 36 -4.73 7.81 3.26
C TRP A 36 -4.11 7.05 4.45
N HIS A 37 -4.40 5.77 4.64
CA HIS A 37 -3.72 4.92 5.63
C HIS A 37 -2.28 4.60 5.21
N ASN A 38 -2.08 4.38 3.91
CA ASN A 38 -0.78 3.97 3.36
C ASN A 38 0.27 5.09 3.36
N LYS A 39 -0.12 6.35 3.65
CA LYS A 39 0.85 7.45 3.80
C LYS A 39 1.82 7.24 4.97
N LEU A 40 1.39 6.52 6.00
CA LEU A 40 2.21 6.25 7.19
C LEU A 40 3.14 5.04 7.01
N ALA A 41 2.89 4.21 5.99
CA ALA A 41 3.69 3.02 5.68
C ALA A 41 3.88 2.93 4.15
N PRO A 42 4.79 3.74 3.57
CA PRO A 42 5.03 3.78 2.12
C PRO A 42 5.37 2.40 1.53
N GLU A 43 6.01 1.53 2.32
CA GLU A 43 6.34 0.15 1.99
C GLU A 43 5.11 -0.77 1.88
N SER A 44 3.99 -0.37 2.50
CA SER A 44 2.71 -1.08 2.43
C SER A 44 1.79 -0.53 1.33
N GLU A 45 2.21 0.50 0.59
CA GLU A 45 1.44 0.98 -0.56
C GLU A 45 1.27 -0.15 -1.58
N PRO A 46 0.02 -0.51 -1.94
CA PRO A 46 -0.18 -1.42 -3.05
C PRO A 46 0.43 -0.77 -4.30
N PRO A 47 1.16 -1.53 -5.11
CA PRO A 47 1.83 -0.96 -6.25
C PRO A 47 0.82 -0.29 -7.19
N LYS A 48 1.08 0.98 -7.52
CA LYS A 48 0.24 1.74 -8.45
C LYS A 48 0.07 0.95 -9.75
N ARG A 49 -1.09 1.04 -10.40
CA ARG A 49 -1.34 0.40 -11.71
C ARG A 49 -0.24 0.69 -12.74
N ALA A 50 0.37 1.87 -12.68
CA ALA A 50 1.51 2.24 -13.52
C ALA A 50 2.75 1.37 -13.27
N TRP A 51 3.06 1.07 -12.01
CA TRP A 51 4.15 0.16 -11.63
C TRP A 51 3.89 -1.27 -12.08
N GLN A 52 2.66 -1.76 -11.90
CA GLN A 52 2.26 -3.08 -12.40
C GLN A 52 2.39 -3.16 -13.93
N LYS A 53 1.99 -2.10 -14.65
CA LYS A 53 2.16 -2.02 -16.11
C LYS A 53 3.64 -2.02 -16.51
N ALA A 54 4.50 -1.31 -15.78
CA ALA A 54 5.94 -1.31 -16.02
C ALA A 54 6.53 -2.72 -15.83
N LEU A 55 6.19 -3.41 -14.74
CA LEU A 55 6.61 -4.80 -14.52
C LEU A 55 6.15 -5.76 -15.62
N VAL A 56 4.91 -5.60 -16.10
CA VAL A 56 4.40 -6.39 -17.22
C VAL A 56 5.17 -6.07 -18.50
N ALA A 57 5.44 -4.80 -18.78
CA ALA A 57 6.22 -4.38 -19.95
C ALA A 57 7.67 -4.92 -19.89
N ASP A 58 8.31 -4.87 -18.73
CA ASP A 58 9.64 -5.41 -18.51
C ASP A 58 9.66 -6.93 -18.71
N TRP A 59 8.67 -7.64 -18.17
CA TRP A 59 8.52 -9.09 -18.34
C TRP A 59 8.32 -9.49 -19.81
N LEU A 60 7.47 -8.75 -20.54
CA LEU A 60 7.24 -8.97 -21.98
C LEU A 60 8.52 -8.74 -22.79
N THR A 61 9.28 -7.70 -22.43
CA THR A 61 10.56 -7.35 -23.07
C THR A 61 11.62 -8.42 -22.83
N GLN A 62 11.78 -8.89 -21.59
CA GLN A 62 12.74 -9.95 -21.24
C GLN A 62 12.44 -11.26 -21.98
N ARG A 63 11.16 -11.60 -22.13
CA ARG A 63 10.73 -12.80 -22.85
C ARG A 63 10.76 -12.66 -24.38
N LYS A 64 11.15 -11.50 -24.90
CA LYS A 64 11.20 -11.20 -26.34
C LYS A 64 9.90 -11.58 -27.05
N ILE A 65 8.76 -11.34 -26.40
CA ILE A 65 7.47 -11.65 -27.00
C ILE A 65 7.29 -10.71 -28.19
N LYS A 66 7.19 -11.29 -29.39
CA LYS A 66 6.90 -10.53 -30.60
C LYS A 66 5.41 -10.19 -30.59
N PHE A 67 5.10 -8.92 -30.71
CA PHE A 67 3.73 -8.45 -30.89
C PHE A 67 3.45 -8.38 -32.38
N GLU A 68 2.52 -9.20 -32.83
CA GLU A 68 2.01 -9.12 -34.19
C GLU A 68 0.98 -7.99 -34.28
N LEU A 69 0.96 -7.25 -35.40
CA LEU A 69 0.11 -6.07 -35.59
C LEU A 69 -1.39 -6.35 -35.38
N TYR A 70 -1.84 -7.59 -35.60
CA TYR A 70 -3.23 -7.98 -35.35
C TYR A 70 -3.59 -8.07 -33.85
N MET A 71 -2.60 -8.09 -32.95
CA MET A 71 -2.78 -8.20 -31.50
C MET A 71 -2.99 -6.84 -30.83
N THR A 72 -2.73 -5.74 -31.53
CA THR A 72 -2.99 -4.37 -31.07
C THR A 72 -4.27 -3.85 -31.74
N LYS A 73 -5.22 -3.33 -30.97
CA LYS A 73 -6.35 -2.59 -31.54
C LYS A 73 -5.82 -1.32 -32.23
N ALA A 74 -6.18 -1.13 -33.50
CA ALA A 74 -5.98 0.12 -34.24
C ALA A 74 -6.72 1.29 -33.60
#